data_AF-A0A9E3H2P6-F1
#
_entry.id   AF-A0A9E3H2P6-F1
#
_cell.length_a   1.000
_cell.length_b   1.000
_cell.length_c   1.000
_cell.angle_alpha   90.00
_cell.angle_beta   90.00
_cell.angle_gamma   90.00
#
_symmetry.space_group_name_H-M   'P 1'
#
loop_
_entity.id
_entity.type
_entity.pdbx_description
1 polymer ?
#
loop_
_entity_poly.entity_id
_entity_poly.type
_entity_poly.pdbx_seq_one_letter_code
_entity_poly.pdbx_strand_id
1 'polypeptide(L)' 'GVAALVVEDGGRPFDPAAAPAPARPARLQDARPGGLGLTLLRHYCRDISYERIGGRNRLTLRFPLPGR' A
#
# COMPACT_ATOMS: atom_id res chain seq x y z
N GLY A 1 -0.95 14.49 14.24
CA GLY A 1 -0.24 14.95 13.01
C GLY A 1 -0.22 13.84 11.98
N VAL A 2 0.53 13.99 10.89
CA VAL A 2 0.72 12.94 9.87
C VAL A 2 2.22 12.81 9.58
N ALA A 3 2.73 11.58 9.48
CA ALA A 3 4.05 11.29 8.94
C ALA A 3 3.93 10.81 7.49
N ALA A 4 4.82 11.28 6.62
CA ALA A 4 4.85 10.88 5.22
C ALA A 4 6.11 10.05 4.94
N LEU A 5 5.94 8.90 4.28
CA LEU A 5 7.00 8.07 3.74
C LEU A 5 6.88 8.06 2.21
N VAL A 6 7.98 8.33 1.52
CA VAL A 6 8.06 8.24 0.05
C VAL A 6 9.00 7.09 -0.31
N VAL A 7 8.54 6.20 -1.17
CA VAL A 7 9.32 5.08 -1.70
C VAL A 7 9.41 5.23 -3.21
N GLU A 8 10.63 5.17 -3.76
CA GLU A 8 10.87 5.26 -5.19
C GLU A 8 11.63 4.04 -5.71
N ASP A 9 11.18 3.50 -6.84
CA ASP A 9 11.82 2.36 -7.50
C ASP A 9 11.77 2.46 -9.03
N GLY A 10 12.64 1.70 -9.70
CA GLY A 10 12.73 1.61 -11.16
C GLY A 10 11.98 0.42 -11.75
N GLY A 11 11.11 -0.23 -10.99
CA GLY A 11 10.35 -1.39 -11.40
C GLY A 11 9.30 -1.07 -12.47
N ARG A 12 8.59 -2.12 -12.88
CA ARG A 12 7.42 -1.96 -13.76
C ARG A 12 6.39 -1.05 -13.07
N PRO A 13 5.66 -0.19 -13.83
CA PRO A 13 4.57 0.58 -13.28
C PRO A 13 3.58 -0.31 -12.53
N PHE A 14 3.29 0.04 -11.28
CA PHE A 14 2.32 -0.63 -10.44
C PHE A 14 1.71 0.41 -9.53
N ASP A 15 0.39 0.62 -9.64
CA ASP A 15 -0.35 1.54 -8.79
C ASP A 15 -0.94 0.79 -7.58
N PRO A 16 -0.38 0.94 -6.37
CA PRO A 16 -0.87 0.26 -5.17
C PRO A 16 -2.20 0.82 -4.66
N ALA A 17 -2.52 2.07 -5.01
CA ALA A 17 -3.78 2.72 -4.64
C ALA A 17 -4.95 2.17 -5.47
N ALA A 18 -4.72 1.86 -6.74
CA ALA A 18 -5.74 1.33 -7.65
C ALA A 18 -5.88 -0.21 -7.65
N ALA A 19 -4.89 -0.95 -7.13
CA ALA A 19 -4.91 -2.41 -7.16
C ALA A 19 -6.13 -3.00 -6.40
N PRO A 20 -6.78 -4.06 -6.89
CA PRO A 20 -7.90 -4.68 -6.16
C PRO A 20 -7.43 -5.33 -4.86
N ALA A 21 -8.29 -5.32 -3.83
CA ALA A 21 -8.01 -6.09 -2.62
C ALA A 21 -8.12 -7.59 -2.91
N PRO A 22 -7.24 -8.45 -2.34
CA PRO A 22 -7.39 -9.89 -2.48
C PRO A 22 -8.69 -10.35 -1.83
N ALA A 23 -9.32 -11.38 -2.42
CA ALA A 23 -10.50 -11.98 -1.83
C ALA A 23 -10.18 -12.56 -0.45
N ARG A 24 -11.02 -12.25 0.55
CA ARG A 24 -10.89 -12.85 1.88
C ARG A 24 -11.27 -14.33 1.79
N PRO A 25 -10.45 -15.26 2.29
CA PRO A 25 -10.80 -16.67 2.32
C PRO A 25 -12.02 -16.90 3.22
N ALA A 26 -12.92 -17.80 2.81
CA ALA A 26 -14.11 -18.14 3.58
C ALA A 26 -13.79 -18.98 4.82
N ARG A 27 -12.69 -19.75 4.79
CA ARG A 27 -12.23 -20.60 5.90
C ARG A 27 -10.72 -20.48 6.08
N LEU A 28 -10.24 -20.82 7.28
CA LEU A 28 -8.82 -20.71 7.62
C LEU A 28 -7.95 -21.61 6.74
N GLN A 29 -8.40 -22.83 6.43
CA GLN A 29 -7.65 -23.76 5.56
C GLN A 29 -7.49 -23.26 4.12
N ASP A 30 -8.34 -22.33 3.68
CA ASP A 30 -8.27 -21.75 2.33
C ASP A 30 -7.33 -20.53 2.29
N ALA A 31 -6.87 -20.05 3.45
CA ALA A 31 -5.96 -18.93 3.55
C ALA A 31 -4.58 -19.31 3.01
N ARG A 32 -4.07 -18.50 2.09
CA ARG A 32 -2.72 -18.65 1.53
C ARG A 32 -1.76 -17.64 2.16
N PRO A 33 -0.53 -18.04 2.51
CA PRO A 33 0.50 -17.10 2.93
C PRO A 33 0.82 -16.07 1.83
N GLY A 34 1.04 -14.82 2.23
CA GLY A 34 1.44 -13.73 1.32
C GLY A 34 0.27 -12.95 0.70
N GLY A 35 0.59 -11.97 -0.14
CA GLY A 35 -0.40 -11.14 -0.86
C GLY A 35 -1.13 -10.09 -0.02
N LEU A 36 -0.83 -9.98 1.27
CA LEU A 36 -1.52 -9.07 2.20
C LEU A 36 -0.88 -7.68 2.33
N GLY A 37 0.24 -7.42 1.66
CA GLY A 37 0.97 -6.16 1.79
C GLY A 37 0.10 -4.91 1.55
N LEU A 38 -0.68 -4.90 0.48
CA LEU A 38 -1.60 -3.78 0.19
C LEU A 38 -2.72 -3.66 1.22
N THR A 39 -3.24 -4.79 1.72
CA THR A 39 -4.24 -4.80 2.78
C THR A 39 -3.69 -4.14 4.04
N LEU A 40 -2.45 -4.46 4.42
CA LEU A 40 -1.78 -3.83 5.56
C LEU A 40 -1.58 -2.33 5.32
N LEU A 41 -1.09 -1.93 4.14
CA LEU A 41 -0.90 -0.52 3.82
C LEU A 41 -2.22 0.27 3.92
N ARG A 42 -3.32 -0.26 3.38
CA ARG A 42 -4.66 0.37 3.45
C ARG A 42 -5.21 0.46 4.86
N HIS A 43 -4.83 -0.47 5.74
CA HIS A 43 -5.27 -0.47 7.12
C HIS A 43 -4.53 0.59 7.95
N TYR A 44 -3.22 0.74 7.77
CA TYR A 44 -2.39 1.62 8.60
C TYR A 44 -2.20 3.03 8.03
N CYS A 45 -2.29 3.20 6.72
CA CYS A 45 -2.17 4.52 6.10
C CYS A 45 -3.51 5.25 6.16
N ARG A 46 -3.45 6.55 6.47
CA ARG A 46 -4.57 7.47 6.23
C ARG A 46 -4.79 7.67 4.74
N ASP A 47 -3.72 7.73 3.96
CA ASP A 47 -3.75 8.01 2.53
C ASP A 47 -2.57 7.35 1.81
N ILE A 48 -2.81 6.93 0.57
CA ILE A 48 -1.85 6.27 -0.33
C ILE A 48 -2.00 6.95 -1.69
N SER A 49 -0.93 7.57 -2.18
CA SER A 49 -0.91 8.18 -3.52
C SER A 49 0.27 7.66 -4.33
N TYR A 50 0.02 7.40 -5.61
CA TYR A 50 1.00 6.91 -6.55
C TYR A 50 1.13 7.87 -7.73
N GLU A 51 2.36 8.06 -8.19
CA GLU A 51 2.65 8.72 -9.45
C GLU A 51 3.83 8.05 -10.16
N ARG A 52 3.82 8.14 -11.49
CA ARG A 52 4.90 7.64 -12.34
C ARG A 52 5.65 8.83 -12.95
N ILE A 53 6.82 9.15 -12.41
CA ILE A 53 7.63 10.30 -12.87
C ILE A 53 8.97 9.80 -13.41
N GLY A 54 9.35 10.27 -14.61
CA GLY A 54 10.73 10.14 -15.10
C GLY A 54 11.26 8.70 -15.13
N GLY A 55 10.45 7.72 -15.50
CA GLY A 55 10.96 6.33 -15.50
C GLY A 55 10.99 5.64 -14.12
N ARG A 56 10.49 6.27 -13.05
CA ARG A 56 10.34 5.68 -11.71
C ARG A 56 8.90 5.64 -11.19
N ASN A 57 8.62 4.65 -10.34
CA ASN A 57 7.46 4.60 -9.46
C ASN A 57 7.73 5.48 -8.24
N ARG A 58 6.76 6.30 -7.82
CA ARG A 58 6.82 7.06 -6.58
C ARG A 58 5.54 6.82 -5.78
N LEU A 59 5.68 6.11 -4.68
CA LEU A 59 4.60 5.81 -3.74
C LEU A 59 4.74 6.69 -2.50
N THR A 60 3.71 7.47 -2.20
CA THR A 60 3.63 8.24 -0.95
C THR A 60 2.61 7.59 -0.01
N LEU A 61 3.06 7.26 1.20
CA LEU A 61 2.25 6.70 2.28
C LEU A 61 2.14 7.73 3.39
N ARG A 62 0.91 8.04 3.82
CA ARG A 62 0.65 9.01 4.89
C ARG A 62 0.08 8.29 6.10
N PHE A 63 0.83 8.27 7.19
CA PHE A 63 0.44 7.61 8.44
C PHE A 63 -0.09 8.62 9.46
N PRO A 64 -1.21 8.33 10.15
CA PRO A 64 -1.61 9.14 11.29
C PRO A 64 -0.54 9.01 12.38
N LEU A 65 -0.06 10.14 12.90
CA LEU A 65 0.74 10.12 14.12
C LEU A 65 -0.20 9.89 15.31
N PRO A 66 0.20 9.05 16.29
CA PRO A 66 -0.56 8.91 17.52
C PRO A 66 -0.82 10.28 18.16
N GLY A 67 -1.97 10.41 18.83
CA GLY A 67 -2.31 11.61 19.59
C GLY A 67 -1.22 11.90 20.63
N ARG A 68 -0.95 13.19 20.87
CA ARG A 68 -0.20 13.60 22.05
C ARG A 68 -0.97 13.23 23.31
#